data_AF-A0A529NLF2-F1
#
_entry.id   AF-A0A529NLF2-F1
#
_cell.length_a   1.000
_cell.length_b   1.000
_cell.length_c   1.000
_cell.angle_alpha   90.00
_cell.angle_beta   90.00
_cell.angle_gamma   90.00
#
_symmetry.space_group_name_H-M   'P 1'
#
loop_
_entity.id
_entity.type
_entity.pdbx_description
1 polymer ?
#
loop_
_entity_poly.entity_id
_entity_poly.type
_entity_poly.pdbx_seq_one_letter_code
_entity_poly.pdbx_strand_id
1 'polypeptide(L)'
;DMDTLKRNYIERQDDVQRIRFFCRGDGYRFWGLIEGDRHLVCPAENGQLFLAGTDRLGRDVFSRVIYGARISLTIGLVGISFSFLLGIVIGGLAGYHGGIFDLIVQRIIEILQSIPSIPLWLALAAIMPMTWSPILIYFGITVILGLLDWTGLARAVRSKLLALREEDYVLAAQLMGAS
;
A
#
# COMPACT_ATOMS: atom_id res chain seq x y z
N ASP A 1 22.96 30.25 13.39
CA ASP A 1 23.30 30.92 14.64
C ASP A 1 24.17 30.00 15.46
N MET A 2 25.39 30.43 15.77
CA MET A 2 26.41 29.59 16.41
C MET A 2 26.17 29.44 17.91
N ASP A 3 25.38 30.34 18.50
CA ASP A 3 25.01 30.33 19.92
C ASP A 3 23.79 29.45 20.18
N THR A 4 22.82 29.41 19.25
CA THR A 4 21.61 28.59 19.38
C THR A 4 21.65 27.30 18.57
N LEU A 5 22.70 27.07 17.78
CA LEU A 5 22.83 25.99 16.78
C LEU A 5 21.64 25.89 15.80
N LYS A 6 20.82 26.95 15.71
CA LYS A 6 19.69 27.00 14.79
C LYS A 6 20.17 27.35 13.38
N ARG A 7 19.64 26.63 12.40
CA ARG A 7 19.81 26.95 10.97
C ARG A 7 18.97 28.18 10.68
N ASN A 8 19.63 29.30 10.41
CA ASN A 8 18.97 30.52 9.93
C ASN A 8 19.12 30.55 8.41
N TYR A 9 18.00 30.57 7.70
CA TYR A 9 17.96 30.71 6.25
C TYR A 9 17.66 32.18 5.94
N ILE A 10 18.53 32.81 5.16
CA ILE A 10 18.37 34.20 4.73
C ILE A 10 17.95 34.16 3.27
N GLU A 11 16.79 34.74 2.97
CA GLU A 11 16.30 34.88 1.60
C GLU A 11 17.15 35.94 0.87
N ARG A 12 17.70 35.57 -0.29
CA ARG A 12 18.44 36.49 -1.18
C ARG A 12 17.54 36.85 -2.36
N GLN A 13 17.00 38.06 -2.35
CA GLN A 13 16.10 38.57 -3.40
C GLN A 13 16.86 39.12 -4.63
N ASP A 14 18.16 39.37 -4.48
CA ASP A 14 19.08 39.84 -5.52
C ASP A 14 19.53 38.72 -6.48
N ASP A 15 19.48 37.46 -6.03
CA ASP A 15 19.91 36.28 -6.79
C ASP A 15 18.71 35.45 -7.29
N VAL A 16 18.08 35.90 -8.38
CA VAL A 16 16.88 35.26 -8.94
C VAL A 16 17.24 33.97 -9.68
N GLN A 17 16.99 32.83 -9.04
CA GLN A 17 17.20 31.49 -9.60
C GLN A 17 16.06 31.09 -10.55
N ARG A 18 16.22 31.32 -11.85
CA ARG A 18 15.18 31.02 -12.86
C ARG A 18 15.10 29.52 -13.17
N ILE A 19 13.90 28.96 -13.04
CA ILE A 19 13.60 27.57 -13.44
C ILE A 19 13.68 27.46 -14.97
N ARG A 20 14.29 26.37 -15.45
CA ARG A 20 14.39 26.04 -16.87
C ARG A 20 13.51 24.83 -17.19
N PHE A 21 13.08 24.70 -18.44
CA PHE A 21 12.24 23.61 -18.90
C PHE A 21 12.91 22.86 -20.05
N PHE A 22 12.63 21.56 -20.16
CA PHE A 22 13.11 20.69 -21.25
C PHE A 22 14.64 20.70 -21.43
N CYS A 23 15.40 20.80 -20.34
CA CYS A 23 16.85 20.78 -20.42
C CYS A 23 17.39 19.35 -20.59
N ARG A 24 18.60 19.23 -21.14
CA ARG A 24 19.36 17.97 -21.09
C ARG A 24 20.21 17.95 -19.81
N GLY A 25 20.20 16.82 -19.11
CA GLY A 25 20.90 16.66 -17.83
C GLY A 25 21.25 15.20 -17.59
N ASP A 26 21.20 14.78 -16.33
CA ASP A 26 21.56 13.41 -15.94
C ASP A 26 20.71 12.36 -16.66
N GLY A 27 21.35 11.30 -17.15
CA GLY A 27 20.64 10.20 -17.79
C GLY A 27 19.75 9.44 -16.81
N TYR A 28 18.53 9.12 -17.23
CA TYR A 28 17.63 8.24 -16.50
C TYR A 28 17.08 7.15 -17.41
N ARG A 29 16.60 6.07 -16.79
CA ARG A 29 15.89 5.01 -17.49
C ARG A 29 14.41 5.08 -17.19
N PHE A 30 13.61 5.41 -18.19
CA PHE A 30 12.18 5.33 -18.11
C PHE A 30 11.76 3.85 -18.08
N TRP A 31 11.13 3.44 -16.97
CA TRP A 31 10.70 2.06 -16.69
C TRP A 31 11.82 1.00 -16.83
N GLY A 32 13.08 1.41 -16.72
CA GLY A 32 14.22 0.52 -16.95
C GLY A 32 14.47 0.16 -18.42
N LEU A 33 13.66 0.66 -19.35
CA LEU A 33 13.64 0.22 -20.76
C LEU A 33 14.14 1.29 -21.73
N ILE A 34 13.79 2.56 -21.51
CA ILE A 34 14.10 3.66 -22.44
C ILE A 34 15.07 4.62 -21.76
N GLU A 35 16.25 4.82 -22.35
CA GLU A 35 17.20 5.82 -21.89
C GLU A 35 16.76 7.21 -22.34
N GLY A 36 16.74 8.15 -21.40
CA GLY A 36 16.38 9.55 -21.64
C GLY A 36 17.29 10.48 -20.85
N ASP A 37 17.57 11.63 -21.43
CA ASP A 37 18.41 12.68 -20.85
C ASP A 37 17.65 14.01 -20.69
N ARG A 38 16.41 14.08 -21.19
CA ARG A 38 15.58 15.29 -21.14
C ARG A 38 14.76 15.35 -19.85
N HIS A 39 14.93 16.45 -19.13
CA HIS A 39 14.22 16.77 -17.89
C HIS A 39 13.17 17.84 -18.13
N LEU A 40 11.97 17.63 -17.62
CA LEU A 40 10.83 18.52 -17.84
C LEU A 40 11.01 19.85 -17.10
N VAL A 41 11.53 19.79 -15.87
CA VAL A 41 11.82 20.94 -15.01
C VAL A 41 13.26 20.82 -14.53
N CYS A 42 14.01 21.91 -14.62
CA CYS A 42 15.43 21.95 -14.30
C CYS A 42 15.73 23.15 -13.39
N PRO A 43 16.69 22.99 -12.46
CA PRO A 43 17.16 24.13 -11.68
C PRO A 43 17.83 25.17 -12.58
N ALA A 44 18.00 26.37 -12.04
CA ALA A 44 18.88 27.38 -12.60
C ALA A 44 20.30 26.81 -12.83
N GLU A 45 21.08 27.43 -13.71
CA GLU A 45 22.46 27.00 -13.94
C GLU A 45 23.26 27.09 -12.64
N ASN A 46 23.88 25.97 -12.23
CA ASN A 46 24.56 25.79 -10.94
C ASN A 46 23.67 25.94 -9.69
N GLY A 47 22.35 25.95 -9.85
CA GLY A 47 21.37 25.98 -8.75
C GLY A 47 20.85 24.60 -8.37
N GLN A 48 20.08 24.55 -7.28
CA GLN A 48 19.34 23.35 -6.84
C GLN A 48 17.85 23.67 -6.78
N LEU A 49 17.01 22.66 -7.03
CA LEU A 49 15.56 22.78 -6.99
C LEU A 49 14.98 21.67 -6.13
N PHE A 50 14.28 22.03 -5.06
CA PHE A 50 13.61 21.11 -4.15
C PHE A 50 12.11 21.40 -4.14
N LEU A 51 11.33 20.71 -4.99
CA LEU A 51 9.91 20.99 -5.20
C LEU A 51 9.06 20.90 -3.93
N ALA A 52 9.40 19.95 -3.03
CA ALA A 52 8.75 19.78 -1.73
C ALA A 52 9.66 20.20 -0.56
N GLY A 53 10.72 20.95 -0.85
CA GLY A 53 11.74 21.33 0.12
C GLY A 53 12.65 20.17 0.56
N THR A 54 13.43 20.43 1.61
CA THR A 54 14.41 19.49 2.16
C THR A 54 14.07 19.08 3.58
N ASP A 55 14.55 17.90 4.00
CA ASP A 55 14.52 17.52 5.40
C ASP A 55 15.54 18.29 6.25
N ARG A 56 15.60 17.98 7.55
CA ARG A 56 16.56 18.58 8.50
C ARG A 56 18.04 18.35 8.13
N LEU A 57 18.32 17.37 7.26
CA LEU A 57 19.66 17.04 6.78
C LEU A 57 19.94 17.63 5.39
N GLY A 58 18.99 18.33 4.76
CA GLY A 58 19.14 18.91 3.43
C GLY A 58 18.84 17.95 2.27
N ARG A 59 18.19 16.81 2.54
CA ARG A 59 17.83 15.82 1.50
C ARG A 59 16.51 16.18 0.84
N ASP A 60 16.40 15.99 -0.47
CA ASP A 60 15.17 16.26 -1.22
C ASP A 60 13.99 15.40 -0.74
N VAL A 61 12.95 16.06 -0.24
CA VAL A 61 11.75 15.39 0.26
C VAL A 61 10.94 14.83 -0.90
N PHE A 62 10.86 15.54 -2.03
CA PHE A 62 10.02 15.11 -3.16
C PHE A 62 10.49 13.77 -3.72
N SER A 63 11.79 13.65 -4.05
CA SER A 63 12.37 12.40 -4.52
C SER A 63 12.16 11.27 -3.51
N ARG A 64 12.39 11.51 -2.22
CA ARG A 64 12.16 10.51 -1.18
C ARG A 64 10.70 10.02 -1.13
N VAL A 65 9.73 10.92 -1.29
CA VAL A 65 8.31 10.55 -1.34
C VAL A 65 8.02 9.71 -2.57
N ILE A 66 8.50 10.09 -3.76
CA ILE A 66 8.32 9.31 -4.99
C ILE A 66 8.91 7.90 -4.86
N TYR A 67 10.15 7.79 -4.35
CA TYR A 67 10.82 6.50 -4.18
C TYR A 67 10.15 5.65 -3.09
N GLY A 68 9.72 6.27 -1.98
CA GLY A 68 8.96 5.59 -0.93
C GLY A 68 7.59 5.11 -1.42
N ALA A 69 6.89 5.93 -2.20
CA ALA A 69 5.56 5.63 -2.74
C ALA A 69 5.58 4.38 -3.63
N ARG A 70 6.64 4.13 -4.41
CA ARG A 70 6.78 2.89 -5.20
C ARG A 70 6.68 1.65 -4.33
N ILE A 71 7.37 1.65 -3.20
CA ILE A 71 7.37 0.55 -2.23
C ILE A 71 6.03 0.49 -1.50
N SER A 72 5.48 1.62 -1.06
CA SER A 72 4.20 1.65 -0.34
C SER A 72 3.01 1.22 -1.21
N LEU A 73 3.00 1.58 -2.50
CA LEU A 73 1.95 1.17 -3.44
C LEU A 73 1.96 -0.34 -3.69
N THR A 74 3.14 -0.96 -3.75
CA THR A 74 3.23 -2.42 -3.87
C THR A 74 2.70 -3.14 -2.63
N ILE A 75 2.78 -2.55 -1.43
CA ILE A 75 2.17 -3.11 -0.19
C ILE A 75 0.67 -3.16 -0.35
N GLY A 76 0.06 -2.01 -0.66
CA GLY A 76 -1.38 -1.89 -0.81
C GLY A 76 -1.89 -2.88 -1.86
N LEU A 77 -1.24 -2.93 -3.03
CA LEU A 77 -1.68 -3.79 -4.10
C LEU A 77 -1.59 -5.29 -3.74
N VAL A 78 -0.45 -5.76 -3.24
CA VAL A 78 -0.24 -7.19 -2.94
C VAL A 78 -1.06 -7.63 -1.73
N GLY A 79 -1.00 -6.86 -0.63
CA GLY A 79 -1.71 -7.18 0.61
C GLY A 79 -3.22 -7.20 0.41
N ILE A 80 -3.77 -6.19 -0.28
CA ILE A 80 -5.21 -6.14 -0.59
C ILE A 80 -5.58 -7.26 -1.55
N SER A 81 -4.80 -7.55 -2.59
CA SER A 81 -5.12 -8.64 -3.52
C SER A 81 -5.22 -9.99 -2.81
N PHE A 82 -4.31 -10.25 -1.87
CA PHE A 82 -4.32 -11.48 -1.08
C PHE A 82 -5.51 -11.54 -0.11
N SER A 83 -5.75 -10.46 0.62
CA SER A 83 -6.91 -10.32 1.51
C SER A 83 -8.23 -10.46 0.75
N PHE A 84 -8.30 -9.86 -0.45
CA PHE A 84 -9.45 -9.89 -1.34
C PHE A 84 -9.75 -11.30 -1.84
N LEU A 85 -8.71 -12.01 -2.31
CA LEU A 85 -8.84 -13.38 -2.77
C LEU A 85 -9.32 -14.31 -1.65
N LEU A 86 -8.71 -14.23 -0.46
CA LEU A 86 -9.14 -15.00 0.70
C LEU A 86 -10.58 -14.64 1.13
N GLY A 87 -10.89 -13.35 1.18
CA GLY A 87 -12.20 -12.85 1.59
C GLY A 87 -13.32 -13.32 0.68
N ILE A 88 -13.12 -13.25 -0.65
CA ILE A 88 -14.10 -13.73 -1.62
C ILE A 88 -14.23 -15.25 -1.58
N VAL A 89 -13.12 -15.98 -1.59
CA VAL A 89 -13.17 -17.45 -1.64
C VAL A 89 -13.79 -18.00 -0.36
N ILE A 90 -13.28 -17.61 0.81
CA ILE A 90 -13.76 -18.15 2.09
C ILE A 90 -15.17 -17.62 2.42
N GLY A 91 -15.40 -16.31 2.23
CA GLY A 91 -16.71 -15.69 2.47
C GLY A 91 -17.78 -16.20 1.50
N GLY A 92 -17.41 -16.38 0.24
CA GLY A 92 -18.27 -16.95 -0.80
C GLY A 92 -18.67 -18.39 -0.49
N LEU A 93 -17.69 -19.25 -0.15
CA LEU A 93 -17.97 -20.64 0.25
C LEU A 93 -18.86 -20.71 1.50
N ALA A 94 -18.61 -19.84 2.49
CA ALA A 94 -19.43 -19.76 3.71
C ALA A 94 -20.87 -19.33 3.41
N GLY A 95 -21.06 -18.34 2.54
CA GLY A 95 -22.39 -17.86 2.16
C GLY A 95 -23.15 -18.81 1.24
N TYR A 96 -22.46 -19.51 0.33
CA TYR A 96 -23.07 -20.46 -0.60
C TYR A 96 -23.51 -21.75 0.11
N HIS A 97 -22.61 -22.42 0.83
CA HIS A 97 -22.93 -23.70 1.48
C HIS A 97 -23.70 -23.54 2.79
N GLY A 98 -23.44 -22.48 3.56
CA GLY A 98 -24.00 -22.32 4.90
C GLY A 98 -23.62 -23.45 5.88
N GLY A 99 -24.45 -23.65 6.90
CA GLY A 99 -24.36 -24.80 7.81
C GLY A 99 -23.09 -24.84 8.67
N ILE A 100 -22.49 -26.03 8.81
CA ILE A 100 -21.32 -26.26 9.68
C ILE A 100 -20.08 -25.52 9.16
N PHE A 101 -19.87 -25.48 7.84
CA PHE A 101 -18.72 -24.79 7.26
C PHE A 101 -18.78 -23.29 7.60
N ASP A 102 -19.93 -22.67 7.38
CA ASP A 102 -20.15 -21.29 7.76
C ASP A 102 -19.93 -21.05 9.27
N LEU A 103 -20.50 -21.90 10.12
CA LEU A 103 -20.31 -21.81 11.57
C LEU A 103 -18.83 -21.82 11.95
N ILE A 104 -18.04 -22.77 11.43
CA ILE A 104 -16.60 -22.87 11.69
C ILE A 104 -15.86 -21.61 11.23
N VAL A 105 -16.14 -21.15 10.00
CA VAL A 105 -15.54 -19.94 9.44
C VAL A 105 -15.86 -18.71 10.31
N GLN A 106 -17.11 -18.56 10.75
CA GLN A 106 -17.49 -17.46 11.64
C GLN A 106 -16.75 -17.53 12.98
N ARG A 107 -16.60 -18.72 13.58
CA ARG A 107 -15.86 -18.85 14.86
C ARG A 107 -14.39 -18.47 14.71
N ILE A 108 -13.75 -18.87 13.61
CA ILE A 108 -12.37 -18.46 13.33
C ILE A 108 -12.29 -16.93 13.18
N ILE A 109 -13.21 -16.33 12.42
CA ILE A 109 -13.26 -14.88 12.23
C ILE A 109 -13.47 -14.13 13.55
N GLU A 110 -14.40 -14.57 14.40
CA GLU A 110 -14.67 -13.98 15.70
C GLU A 110 -13.45 -14.03 16.62
N ILE A 111 -12.74 -15.17 16.66
CA ILE A 111 -11.51 -15.32 17.44
C ILE A 111 -10.45 -14.35 16.94
N LEU A 112 -10.22 -14.29 15.62
CA LEU A 112 -9.22 -13.39 15.04
C LEU A 112 -9.53 -11.92 15.30
N GLN A 113 -10.80 -11.52 15.21
CA GLN A 113 -11.23 -10.13 15.43
C GLN A 113 -11.39 -9.76 16.90
N SER A 114 -11.42 -10.73 17.81
CA SER A 114 -11.41 -10.45 19.25
C SER A 114 -10.09 -9.83 19.71
N ILE A 115 -9.01 -10.02 18.95
CA ILE A 115 -7.69 -9.47 19.22
C ILE A 115 -7.62 -8.03 18.65
N PRO A 116 -7.23 -7.03 19.45
CA PRO A 116 -6.98 -5.68 18.95
C PRO A 116 -5.93 -5.68 17.82
N SER A 117 -6.28 -5.08 16.68
CA SER A 117 -5.47 -5.14 15.46
C SER A 117 -4.09 -4.50 15.61
N ILE A 118 -4.02 -3.30 16.20
CA ILE A 118 -2.74 -2.58 16.37
C ILE A 118 -1.73 -3.39 17.21
N PRO A 119 -2.08 -3.90 18.42
CA PRO A 119 -1.21 -4.81 19.17
C PRO A 119 -0.79 -6.06 18.40
N LEU A 120 -1.70 -6.68 17.66
CA LEU A 120 -1.40 -7.87 16.87
C LEU A 120 -0.37 -7.57 15.77
N TRP A 121 -0.55 -6.46 15.05
CA TRP A 121 0.40 -6.01 14.04
C TRP A 121 1.77 -5.71 14.63
N LEU A 122 1.81 -5.03 15.78
CA LEU A 122 3.07 -4.72 16.48
C LEU A 122 3.80 -6.00 16.92
N ALA A 123 3.07 -6.96 17.52
CA ALA A 123 3.63 -8.22 17.97
C ALA A 123 4.20 -9.03 16.79
N LEU A 124 3.45 -9.16 15.70
CA LEU A 124 3.89 -9.89 14.52
C LEU A 124 5.07 -9.21 13.82
N ALA A 125 5.07 -7.87 13.75
CA ALA A 125 6.21 -7.12 13.25
C ALA A 125 7.47 -7.28 14.13
N ALA A 126 7.30 -7.36 15.45
CA ALA A 126 8.42 -7.52 16.40
C ALA A 126 9.07 -8.91 16.36
N ILE A 127 8.34 -9.94 15.91
CA ILE A 127 8.86 -11.31 15.76
C ILE A 127 9.78 -11.43 14.54
N MET A 128 9.69 -10.51 13.58
CA MET A 128 10.49 -10.55 12.36
C MET A 128 11.99 -10.39 12.66
N PRO A 129 12.87 -11.32 12.23
CA PRO A 129 14.29 -11.22 12.53
C PRO A 129 14.92 -9.97 11.91
N MET A 130 15.65 -9.21 12.73
CA MET A 130 16.39 -8.01 12.29
C MET A 130 17.51 -8.32 11.29
N THR A 131 17.89 -9.60 11.15
CA THR A 131 18.89 -10.07 10.20
C THR A 131 18.36 -10.22 8.77
N TRP A 132 17.03 -10.16 8.58
CA TRP A 132 16.43 -10.28 7.26
C TRP A 132 16.68 -9.02 6.42
N SER A 133 16.71 -9.20 5.11
CA SER A 133 16.77 -8.05 4.20
C SER A 133 15.51 -7.17 4.38
N PRO A 134 15.63 -5.85 4.19
CA PRO A 134 14.47 -4.96 4.26
C PRO A 134 13.31 -5.40 3.36
N ILE A 135 13.61 -6.01 2.21
CA ILE A 135 12.62 -6.56 1.27
C ILE A 135 11.85 -7.76 1.87
N LEU A 136 12.50 -8.64 2.63
CA LEU A 136 11.87 -9.80 3.23
C LEU A 136 11.01 -9.41 4.43
N ILE A 137 11.50 -8.49 5.26
CA ILE A 137 10.72 -7.91 6.36
C ILE A 137 9.47 -7.23 5.80
N TYR A 138 9.66 -6.45 4.74
CA TYR A 138 8.58 -5.81 3.97
C TYR A 138 7.53 -6.82 3.48
N PHE A 139 7.96 -7.91 2.85
CA PHE A 139 7.05 -8.92 2.32
C PHE A 139 6.28 -9.62 3.44
N GLY A 140 6.98 -9.97 4.53
CA GLY A 140 6.36 -10.61 5.70
C GLY A 140 5.26 -9.76 6.31
N ILE A 141 5.52 -8.47 6.56
CA ILE A 141 4.49 -7.55 7.11
C ILE A 141 3.30 -7.44 6.16
N THR A 142 3.53 -7.32 4.86
CA THR A 142 2.45 -7.22 3.86
C THR A 142 1.54 -8.46 3.88
N VAL A 143 2.12 -9.65 3.94
CA VAL A 143 1.38 -10.92 4.01
C VAL A 143 0.62 -11.04 5.33
N ILE A 144 1.25 -10.68 6.44
CA ILE A 144 0.62 -10.67 7.78
C ILE A 144 -0.63 -9.79 7.79
N LEU A 145 -0.52 -8.56 7.28
CA LEU A 145 -1.65 -7.63 7.23
C LEU A 145 -2.77 -8.18 6.34
N GLY A 146 -2.43 -8.69 5.15
CA GLY A 146 -3.40 -9.32 4.24
C GLY A 146 -4.12 -10.54 4.85
N LEU A 147 -3.41 -11.35 5.64
CA LEU A 147 -3.94 -12.51 6.37
C LEU A 147 -4.84 -12.15 7.56
N LEU A 148 -4.86 -10.90 8.01
CA LEU A 148 -5.74 -10.47 9.10
C LEU A 148 -6.97 -9.71 8.56
N ASP A 149 -6.77 -8.93 7.50
CA ASP A 149 -7.82 -8.07 6.94
C ASP A 149 -8.92 -8.84 6.19
N TRP A 150 -8.66 -10.07 5.72
CA TRP A 150 -9.64 -10.84 4.92
C TRP A 150 -10.92 -11.14 5.70
N THR A 151 -10.85 -11.21 7.02
CA THR A 151 -11.97 -11.59 7.89
C THR A 151 -13.15 -10.61 7.79
N GLY A 152 -12.88 -9.32 7.65
CA GLY A 152 -13.90 -8.29 7.47
C GLY A 152 -14.60 -8.43 6.12
N LEU A 153 -13.81 -8.57 5.04
CA LEU A 153 -14.32 -8.77 3.69
C LEU A 153 -15.10 -10.08 3.57
N ALA A 154 -14.61 -11.18 4.14
CA ALA A 154 -15.29 -12.47 4.12
C ALA A 154 -16.70 -12.40 4.70
N ARG A 155 -16.90 -11.72 5.83
CA ARG A 155 -18.24 -11.51 6.39
C ARG A 155 -19.13 -10.68 5.47
N ALA A 156 -18.57 -9.66 4.83
CA ALA A 156 -19.33 -8.82 3.89
C ALA A 156 -19.79 -9.64 2.67
N VAL A 157 -18.87 -10.40 2.05
CA VAL A 157 -19.17 -11.28 0.92
C VAL A 157 -20.18 -12.36 1.30
N ARG A 158 -19.97 -13.02 2.45
CA ARG A 158 -20.93 -14.01 2.98
C ARG A 158 -22.32 -13.43 3.10
N SER A 159 -22.46 -12.29 3.77
CA SER A 159 -23.77 -11.66 3.98
C SER A 159 -24.45 -11.31 2.66
N LYS A 160 -23.68 -10.92 1.65
CA LYS A 160 -24.19 -10.71 0.29
C LYS A 160 -24.61 -12.02 -0.37
N LEU A 161 -23.80 -13.08 -0.33
CA LEU A 161 -24.19 -14.35 -0.96
C LEU A 161 -25.39 -15.00 -0.28
N LEU A 162 -25.50 -14.92 1.04
CA LEU A 162 -26.69 -15.40 1.76
C LEU A 162 -27.96 -14.68 1.31
N ALA A 163 -27.88 -13.37 1.04
CA ALA A 163 -29.02 -12.61 0.53
C ALA A 163 -29.31 -12.98 -0.94
N LEU A 164 -28.28 -13.08 -1.79
CA LEU A 164 -28.46 -13.31 -3.22
C LEU A 164 -28.91 -14.75 -3.54
N ARG A 165 -28.54 -15.74 -2.74
CA ARG A 165 -28.90 -17.15 -3.02
C ARG A 165 -30.42 -17.40 -2.98
N GLU A 166 -31.17 -16.55 -2.28
CA GLU A 166 -32.62 -16.68 -2.10
C GLU A 166 -33.41 -15.82 -3.12
N GLU A 167 -32.72 -15.20 -4.09
CA GLU A 167 -33.33 -14.39 -5.13
C GLU A 167 -33.89 -15.21 -6.30
N ASP A 168 -34.98 -14.72 -6.90
CA ASP A 168 -35.72 -15.40 -7.98
C ASP A 168 -34.86 -15.73 -9.20
N TYR A 169 -33.89 -14.89 -9.54
CA TYR A 169 -33.01 -15.14 -10.70
C TYR A 169 -32.03 -16.29 -10.47
N VAL A 170 -31.64 -16.55 -9.20
CA VAL A 170 -30.82 -17.71 -8.84
C VAL A 170 -31.65 -18.98 -8.94
N LEU A 171 -32.88 -18.96 -8.43
CA LEU A 171 -33.82 -20.07 -8.56
C LEU A 171 -34.12 -20.39 -10.02
N ALA A 172 -34.37 -19.37 -10.85
CA ALA A 172 -34.59 -19.54 -12.28
C ALA A 172 -33.37 -20.16 -12.99
N ALA A 173 -32.16 -19.73 -12.65
CA ALA A 173 -30.93 -20.31 -13.20
C ALA A 173 -30.76 -21.79 -12.82
N GLN A 174 -31.06 -22.16 -11.57
CA GLN A 174 -31.05 -23.56 -11.12
C GLN A 174 -32.09 -24.41 -11.84
N LEU A 175 -33.30 -23.89 -12.06
CA LEU A 175 -34.34 -24.57 -12.85
C LEU A 175 -33.95 -24.77 -14.33
N MET A 176 -33.10 -23.89 -14.86
CA MET A 176 -32.50 -24.03 -16.20
C MET A 176 -31.28 -24.98 -16.23
N GLY A 177 -30.91 -25.59 -15.10
CA GLY A 177 -29.83 -26.57 -15.00
C GLY A 177 -28.45 -26.00 -14.65
N ALA A 178 -28.37 -24.74 -14.21
CA ALA A 178 -27.12 -24.20 -13.67
C ALA A 178 -26.87 -24.73 -12.24
N SER A 179 -25.61 -25.07 -11.94
CA SER A 179 -25.15 -25.60 -10.63
C SER A 179 -24.16 -24.66 -9.95
#